data_AF-A0A923YAS0-F1
#
_entry.id   AF-A0A923YAS0-F1
#
_cell.length_a   1.000
_cell.length_b   1.000
_cell.length_c   1.000
_cell.angle_alpha   90.00
_cell.angle_beta   90.00
_cell.angle_gamma   90.00
#
_symmetry.space_group_name_H-M   'P 1'
#
loop_
_entity.id
_entity.type
_entity.pdbx_description
1 polymer ?
#
loop_
_entity_poly.entity_id
_entity_poly.type
_entity_poly.pdbx_seq_one_letter_code
_entity_poly.pdbx_strand_id
1 'polypeptide(L)'
;FQAFEELTQTKAFKAIPANSFIYAPQLYKENSEISTMFGQVFDWSDYFYHKSGKKIYAPRLFSDSIQKNTDKISNYYYLNYGHNRKTVDRFFALARIDSMPDYTVESSVYADSVQVFYYSTYKSFSVLLHTKEVPSDSSIVVNGRRYAMKNNNIELYINYNNKNDLFKPIKIQASGIDVKNIAVFHNSNSQGVRIELE
;
A
#
# COMPACT_ATOMS: atom_id res chain seq x y z
N PHE A 1 -5.31 -13.82 6.29
CA PHE A 1 -4.01 -13.68 6.98
C PHE A 1 -2.82 -13.98 6.08
N GLN A 2 -2.85 -15.03 5.25
CA GLN A 2 -1.77 -15.36 4.31
C GLN A 2 -1.25 -14.17 3.48
N ALA A 3 -2.12 -13.29 2.97
CA ALA A 3 -1.70 -12.11 2.23
C ALA A 3 -0.78 -11.16 3.04
N PHE A 4 -0.96 -11.06 4.37
CA PHE A 4 -0.04 -10.32 5.25
C PHE A 4 1.26 -11.07 5.50
N GLU A 5 1.20 -12.39 5.65
CA GLU A 5 2.41 -13.21 5.72
C GLU A 5 3.28 -12.97 4.48
N GLU A 6 2.70 -13.06 3.28
CA GLU A 6 3.38 -12.76 2.02
C GLU A 6 3.94 -11.33 2.01
N LEU A 7 3.15 -10.32 2.42
CA LEU A 7 3.60 -8.93 2.52
C LEU A 7 4.86 -8.80 3.37
N THR A 8 4.87 -9.39 4.57
CA THR A 8 6.02 -9.29 5.48
C THR A 8 7.27 -10.02 4.97
N GLN A 9 7.10 -10.99 4.06
CA GLN A 9 8.22 -11.68 3.41
C GLN A 9 8.83 -10.90 2.23
N THR A 10 8.13 -9.88 1.71
CA THR A 10 8.60 -9.08 0.57
C THR A 10 9.87 -8.30 0.89
N LYS A 11 10.68 -8.04 -0.15
CA LYS A 11 11.85 -7.15 -0.04
C LYS A 11 11.46 -5.74 0.41
N ALA A 12 10.29 -5.25 -0.01
CA ALA A 12 9.79 -3.92 0.34
C ALA A 12 9.56 -3.77 1.83
N PHE A 13 8.84 -4.73 2.42
CA PHE A 13 8.57 -4.73 3.86
C PHE A 13 9.85 -4.98 4.66
N LYS A 14 10.67 -5.96 4.25
CA LYS A 14 11.96 -6.23 4.90
C LYS A 14 12.93 -5.05 4.84
N ALA A 15 12.80 -4.16 3.86
CA ALA A 15 13.62 -2.94 3.75
C ALA A 15 13.19 -1.81 4.72
N ILE A 16 12.03 -1.92 5.38
CA ILE A 16 11.60 -0.94 6.38
C ILE A 16 12.63 -0.91 7.53
N PRO A 17 13.20 0.26 7.88
CA PRO A 17 14.15 0.39 8.98
C PRO A 17 13.50 0.12 10.35
N ALA A 18 14.32 -0.20 11.35
CA ALA A 18 13.86 -0.18 12.74
C ALA A 18 13.47 1.25 13.15
N ASN A 19 12.59 1.34 14.15
CA ASN A 19 11.99 2.59 14.62
C ASN A 19 11.22 3.36 13.53
N SER A 20 10.57 2.64 12.62
CA SER A 20 9.65 3.20 11.63
C SER A 20 8.22 3.22 12.15
N PHE A 21 7.43 4.18 11.70
CA PHE A 21 5.99 4.23 11.91
C PHE A 21 5.27 3.84 10.62
N ILE A 22 4.35 2.89 10.69
CA ILE A 22 3.46 2.52 9.59
C ILE A 22 2.04 2.98 9.95
N TYR A 23 1.54 3.97 9.22
CA TYR A 23 0.15 4.37 9.32
C TYR A 23 -0.73 3.48 8.44
N ALA A 24 -1.65 2.74 9.06
CA ALA A 24 -2.48 1.75 8.40
C ALA A 24 -3.91 1.69 8.99
N PRO A 25 -4.70 2.78 8.91
CA PRO A 25 -5.98 2.88 9.61
C PRO A 25 -7.00 1.82 9.18
N GLN A 26 -6.92 1.31 7.95
CA GLN A 26 -7.81 0.27 7.42
C GLN A 26 -7.68 -1.06 8.17
N LEU A 27 -6.55 -1.32 8.84
CA LEU A 27 -6.33 -2.55 9.62
C LEU A 27 -7.20 -2.61 10.88
N TYR A 28 -7.73 -1.48 11.33
CA TYR A 28 -8.48 -1.35 12.58
C TYR A 28 -9.95 -0.96 12.40
N LYS A 29 -10.42 -0.78 11.15
CA LYS A 29 -11.83 -0.48 10.90
C LYS A 29 -12.67 -1.68 11.32
N GLU A 30 -13.67 -1.44 12.17
CA GLU A 30 -14.50 -2.48 12.84
C GLU A 30 -15.25 -3.40 11.86
N ASN A 31 -15.43 -2.95 10.62
CA ASN A 31 -16.05 -3.72 9.54
C ASN A 31 -15.04 -4.37 8.57
N SER A 32 -13.77 -4.49 8.98
CA SER A 32 -12.79 -5.30 8.27
C SER A 32 -12.89 -6.74 8.76
N GLU A 33 -12.78 -7.74 7.88
CA GLU A 33 -12.73 -9.14 8.32
C GLU A 33 -11.59 -9.38 9.34
N ILE A 34 -10.55 -8.55 9.27
CA ILE A 34 -9.43 -8.55 10.21
C ILE A 34 -9.91 -8.19 11.62
N SER A 35 -10.63 -7.09 11.81
CA SER A 35 -11.09 -6.69 13.14
C SER A 35 -12.04 -7.71 13.75
N THR A 36 -12.84 -8.41 12.94
CA THR A 36 -13.72 -9.49 13.42
C THR A 36 -12.95 -10.77 13.81
N MET A 37 -11.84 -11.08 13.13
CA MET A 37 -11.03 -12.27 13.44
C MET A 37 -10.13 -12.09 14.66
N PHE A 38 -9.72 -10.86 14.96
CA PHE A 38 -8.65 -10.60 15.92
C PHE A 38 -9.10 -9.83 17.17
N GLY A 39 -10.38 -9.47 17.23
CA GLY A 39 -10.94 -8.68 18.33
C GLY A 39 -10.23 -7.34 18.51
N GLN A 40 -10.48 -6.68 19.65
CA GLN A 40 -9.82 -5.41 19.99
C GLN A 40 -8.36 -5.58 20.48
N VAL A 41 -7.82 -6.81 20.50
CA VAL A 41 -6.60 -7.15 21.25
C VAL A 41 -5.36 -7.29 20.34
N PHE A 42 -5.52 -7.42 19.03
CA PHE A 42 -4.38 -7.64 18.14
C PHE A 42 -3.58 -6.36 17.89
N ASP A 43 -2.29 -6.42 18.21
CA ASP A 43 -1.33 -5.35 17.98
C ASP A 43 -0.50 -5.63 16.72
N TRP A 44 -0.70 -4.80 15.69
CA TRP A 44 0.07 -4.87 14.45
C TRP A 44 1.55 -4.52 14.65
N SER A 45 1.89 -3.72 15.66
CA SER A 45 3.28 -3.43 16.02
C SER A 45 4.01 -4.70 16.46
N ASP A 46 3.37 -5.49 17.34
CA ASP A 46 3.93 -6.77 17.81
C ASP A 46 4.03 -7.77 16.66
N TYR A 47 2.99 -7.87 15.82
CA TYR A 47 3.03 -8.72 14.64
C TYR A 47 4.19 -8.36 13.70
N PHE A 48 4.36 -7.07 13.36
CA PHE A 48 5.45 -6.63 12.51
C PHE A 48 6.82 -6.81 13.16
N TYR A 49 6.93 -6.65 14.48
CA TYR A 49 8.14 -6.98 15.23
C TYR A 49 8.50 -8.46 15.10
N HIS A 50 7.56 -9.36 15.36
CA HIS A 50 7.80 -10.80 15.25
C HIS A 50 8.16 -11.24 13.82
N LYS A 51 7.59 -10.60 12.79
CA LYS A 51 7.88 -10.96 11.39
C LYS A 51 9.16 -10.35 10.84
N SER A 52 9.56 -9.17 11.30
CA SER A 52 10.72 -8.45 10.78
C SER A 52 11.95 -8.49 11.68
N GLY A 53 11.80 -8.80 12.97
CA GLY A 53 12.82 -8.61 14.01
C GLY A 53 13.12 -7.14 14.32
N LYS A 54 12.33 -6.20 13.77
CA LYS A 54 12.56 -4.76 13.88
C LYS A 54 11.43 -4.10 14.63
N LYS A 55 11.76 -3.11 15.45
CA LYS A 55 10.75 -2.29 16.15
C LYS A 55 10.01 -1.42 15.13
N ILE A 56 8.84 -1.84 14.70
CA ILE A 56 7.97 -1.12 13.78
C ILE A 56 6.69 -0.76 14.54
N TYR A 57 6.35 0.52 14.57
CA TYR A 57 5.16 1.00 15.25
C TYR A 57 4.00 1.08 14.26
N ALA A 58 2.95 0.30 14.50
CA ALA A 58 1.70 0.36 13.76
C ALA A 58 0.56 0.36 14.80
N PRO A 59 0.21 1.54 15.33
CA PRO A 59 -0.80 1.68 16.37
C PRO A 59 -2.20 1.89 15.79
N ARG A 60 -3.23 1.50 16.57
CA ARG A 60 -4.64 1.70 16.21
C ARG A 60 -5.02 3.17 16.13
N LEU A 61 -4.70 3.92 17.17
CA LEU A 61 -4.88 5.36 17.24
C LEU A 61 -3.53 6.04 17.39
N PHE A 62 -3.40 7.18 16.72
CA PHE A 62 -2.21 8.02 16.79
C PHE A 62 -1.87 8.44 18.23
N SER A 63 -2.90 8.80 19.00
CA SER A 63 -2.79 9.22 20.41
C SER A 63 -2.02 8.21 21.27
N ASP A 64 -2.15 6.92 20.97
CA ASP A 64 -1.67 5.85 21.84
C ASP A 64 -0.15 5.64 21.74
N SER A 65 0.47 6.16 20.66
CA SER A 65 1.86 5.86 20.28
C SER A 65 2.79 7.08 20.32
N ILE A 66 2.25 8.25 20.00
CA ILE A 66 3.00 9.50 19.79
C ILE A 66 3.47 10.10 21.11
N GLN A 67 2.69 9.98 22.18
CA GLN A 67 3.09 10.53 23.48
C GLN A 67 4.27 9.79 24.13
N LYS A 68 4.61 8.57 23.70
CA LYS A 68 5.65 7.76 24.36
C LYS A 68 6.92 7.55 23.54
N ASN A 69 6.91 7.73 22.21
CA ASN A 69 8.05 7.34 21.36
C ASN A 69 8.34 8.26 20.16
N THR A 70 7.75 9.46 20.07
CA THR A 70 7.94 10.38 18.93
C THR A 70 9.40 10.68 18.64
N ASP A 71 10.21 10.92 19.68
CA ASP A 71 11.63 11.24 19.55
C ASP A 71 12.48 10.11 18.95
N LYS A 72 11.92 8.90 18.84
CA LYS A 72 12.61 7.72 18.30
C LYS A 72 12.18 7.36 16.88
N ILE A 73 11.08 7.93 16.38
CA ILE A 73 10.58 7.62 15.03
C ILE A 73 11.36 8.45 14.02
N SER A 74 12.00 7.77 13.07
CA SER A 74 12.84 8.42 12.03
C SER A 74 12.30 8.24 10.61
N ASN A 75 11.33 7.35 10.42
CA ASN A 75 10.78 7.04 9.11
C ASN A 75 9.27 6.86 9.21
N TYR A 76 8.54 7.43 8.27
CA TYR A 76 7.10 7.32 8.16
C TYR A 76 6.73 6.55 6.90
N TYR A 77 5.77 5.66 7.05
CA TYR A 77 5.20 4.86 5.97
C TYR A 77 3.69 4.91 6.02
N TYR A 78 3.06 4.82 4.86
CA TYR A 78 1.64 4.57 4.71
C TYR A 78 1.44 3.18 4.13
N LEU A 79 0.55 2.39 4.77
CA LEU A 79 0.09 1.12 4.26
C LEU A 79 -1.40 1.22 3.99
N ASN A 80 -1.75 1.43 2.72
CA ASN A 80 -3.11 1.28 2.26
C ASN A 80 -3.43 -0.21 2.11
N TYR A 81 -4.59 -0.62 2.61
CA TYR A 81 -5.07 -1.98 2.54
C TYR A 81 -6.52 -1.99 2.08
N GLY A 82 -6.83 -2.88 1.14
CA GLY A 82 -8.19 -3.15 0.77
C GLY A 82 -8.46 -4.63 0.56
N HIS A 83 -9.74 -4.96 0.70
CA HIS A 83 -10.27 -6.30 0.60
C HIS A 83 -11.57 -6.26 -0.19
N ASN A 84 -11.64 -7.05 -1.25
CA ASN A 84 -12.90 -7.31 -1.92
C ASN A 84 -13.73 -8.33 -1.13
N ARG A 85 -14.77 -7.87 -0.42
CA ARG A 85 -15.62 -8.74 0.43
C ARG A 85 -16.32 -9.88 -0.30
N LYS A 86 -16.47 -9.80 -1.63
CA LYS A 86 -17.09 -10.87 -2.42
C LYS A 86 -16.09 -11.97 -2.80
N THR A 87 -14.80 -11.72 -2.61
CA THR A 87 -13.72 -12.63 -2.99
C THR A 87 -12.67 -12.73 -1.89
N VAL A 88 -11.64 -13.54 -2.12
CA VAL A 88 -10.50 -13.66 -1.21
C VAL A 88 -9.37 -12.69 -1.55
N ASP A 89 -9.59 -11.75 -2.47
CA ASP A 89 -8.52 -10.88 -2.96
C ASP A 89 -8.21 -9.77 -1.96
N ARG A 90 -6.93 -9.48 -1.84
CA ARG A 90 -6.40 -8.44 -0.96
C ARG A 90 -5.41 -7.60 -1.74
N PHE A 91 -5.39 -6.30 -1.50
CA PHE A 91 -4.32 -5.46 -2.01
C PHE A 91 -3.63 -4.69 -0.89
N PHE A 92 -2.37 -4.37 -1.14
CA PHE A 92 -1.56 -3.51 -0.28
C PHE A 92 -0.89 -2.45 -1.14
N ALA A 93 -0.89 -1.21 -0.69
CA ALA A 93 -0.07 -0.14 -1.25
C ALA A 93 0.83 0.40 -0.14
N LEU A 94 2.12 0.10 -0.23
CA LEU A 94 3.13 0.48 0.76
C LEU A 94 4.00 1.59 0.18
N ALA A 95 4.05 2.73 0.88
CA ALA A 95 4.87 3.88 0.48
C ALA A 95 5.59 4.46 1.70
N ARG A 96 6.80 4.97 1.48
CA ARG A 96 7.44 5.90 2.42
C ARG A 96 6.83 7.29 2.19
N ILE A 97 6.55 8.00 3.27
CA ILE A 97 6.00 9.36 3.25
C ILE A 97 6.95 10.29 4.00
N ASP A 98 6.95 11.57 3.63
CA ASP A 98 7.90 12.55 4.20
C ASP A 98 7.55 12.93 5.63
N SER A 99 6.26 12.98 5.93
CA SER A 99 5.75 13.33 7.24
C SER A 99 4.55 12.48 7.61
N MET A 100 4.27 12.50 8.90
CA MET A 100 3.03 12.01 9.44
C MET A 100 1.82 12.67 8.73
N PRO A 101 0.77 11.91 8.35
CA PRO A 101 -0.48 12.50 7.89
C PRO A 101 -1.18 13.25 9.00
N ASP A 102 -1.89 14.33 8.68
CA ASP A 102 -2.79 14.97 9.64
C ASP A 102 -4.05 14.12 9.83
N TYR A 103 -4.30 13.71 11.08
CA TYR A 103 -5.38 12.82 11.49
C TYR A 103 -6.73 13.51 11.64
N THR A 104 -6.72 14.84 11.72
CA THR A 104 -7.92 15.64 11.98
C THR A 104 -8.68 16.00 10.71
N VAL A 105 -8.01 15.89 9.57
CA VAL A 105 -8.56 16.17 8.24
C VAL A 105 -8.52 14.87 7.44
N GLU A 106 -9.57 14.56 6.67
CA GLU A 106 -9.53 13.47 5.68
C GLU A 106 -8.59 13.79 4.51
N SER A 107 -7.37 14.24 4.81
CA SER A 107 -6.37 14.67 3.85
C SER A 107 -5.85 13.49 3.02
N SER A 108 -5.48 13.80 1.78
CA SER A 108 -4.68 12.94 0.90
C SER A 108 -3.29 12.72 1.51
N VAL A 109 -2.72 11.55 1.24
CA VAL A 109 -1.36 11.22 1.71
C VAL A 109 -0.48 10.97 0.50
N TYR A 110 0.48 11.85 0.29
CA TYR A 110 1.30 11.85 -0.91
C TYR A 110 2.64 11.15 -0.71
N ALA A 111 3.10 10.44 -1.75
CA ALA A 111 4.45 9.87 -1.85
C ALA A 111 4.92 9.84 -3.30
N ASP A 112 6.23 9.89 -3.53
CA ASP A 112 6.77 9.83 -4.89
C ASP A 112 7.00 8.40 -5.41
N SER A 113 6.88 7.41 -4.51
CA SER A 113 6.96 6.00 -4.87
C SER A 113 6.07 5.15 -3.98
N VAL A 114 5.38 4.21 -4.60
CA VAL A 114 4.56 3.20 -3.94
C VAL A 114 4.86 1.82 -4.52
N GLN A 115 4.82 0.80 -3.68
CA GLN A 115 4.76 -0.58 -4.12
C GLN A 115 3.37 -1.14 -3.87
N VAL A 116 2.73 -1.57 -4.94
CA VAL A 116 1.41 -2.21 -4.91
C VAL A 116 1.60 -3.71 -4.98
N PHE A 117 0.89 -4.42 -4.12
CA PHE A 117 0.82 -5.87 -4.09
C PHE A 117 -0.63 -6.27 -4.22
N TYR A 118 -0.90 -7.23 -5.09
CA TYR A 118 -2.24 -7.80 -5.22
C TYR A 118 -2.19 -9.30 -5.00
N TYR A 119 -2.80 -9.73 -3.88
CA TYR A 119 -3.01 -11.14 -3.54
C TYR A 119 -4.31 -11.60 -4.16
N SER A 120 -4.23 -12.24 -5.32
CA SER A 120 -5.41 -12.68 -6.05
C SER A 120 -5.14 -13.88 -6.94
N THR A 121 -6.15 -14.74 -7.08
CA THR A 121 -6.16 -15.79 -8.10
C THR A 121 -6.37 -15.21 -9.51
N TYR A 122 -6.95 -14.00 -9.62
CA TYR A 122 -7.07 -13.28 -10.86
C TYR A 122 -5.71 -12.65 -11.22
N LYS A 123 -5.26 -12.95 -12.44
CA LYS A 123 -3.94 -12.54 -12.94
C LYS A 123 -3.96 -11.21 -13.67
N SER A 124 -5.16 -10.72 -13.96
CA SER A 124 -5.38 -9.49 -14.69
C SER A 124 -6.27 -8.56 -13.88
N PHE A 125 -5.77 -7.36 -13.60
CA PHE A 125 -6.41 -6.39 -12.73
C PHE A 125 -5.96 -4.98 -13.08
N SER A 126 -6.72 -4.00 -12.63
CA SER A 126 -6.36 -2.59 -12.79
C SER A 126 -5.92 -2.01 -11.44
N VAL A 127 -4.91 -1.16 -11.48
CA VAL A 127 -4.53 -0.26 -10.39
C VAL A 127 -4.98 1.14 -10.77
N LEU A 128 -5.91 1.72 -9.99
CA LEU A 128 -6.28 3.12 -10.08
C LEU A 128 -5.50 3.91 -9.04
N LEU A 129 -4.91 5.02 -9.46
CA LEU A 129 -4.25 5.95 -8.57
C LEU A 129 -4.40 7.39 -9.07
N HIS A 130 -4.27 8.32 -8.14
CA HIS A 130 -4.31 9.75 -8.40
C HIS A 130 -2.98 10.39 -8.00
N THR A 131 -2.56 11.42 -8.72
CA THR A 131 -1.40 12.26 -8.38
C THR A 131 -1.87 13.66 -8.04
N LYS A 132 -1.17 14.35 -7.14
CA LYS A 132 -1.50 15.71 -6.69
C LYS A 132 -1.73 16.66 -7.87
N GLU A 133 -0.87 16.54 -8.87
CA GLU A 133 -0.89 17.27 -10.13
C GLU A 133 -0.38 16.35 -11.23
N VAL A 134 -0.60 16.71 -12.49
CA VAL A 134 0.06 16.02 -13.60
C VAL A 134 1.57 16.22 -13.40
N PRO A 135 2.39 15.13 -13.31
CA PRO A 135 3.83 15.27 -13.12
C PRO A 135 4.42 16.21 -14.18
N SER A 136 5.44 16.99 -13.82
CA SER A 136 6.06 17.97 -14.72
C SER A 136 6.63 17.34 -15.99
N ASP A 137 7.11 16.10 -15.90
CA ASP A 137 7.58 15.31 -17.05
C ASP A 137 6.44 14.53 -17.76
N SER A 138 5.20 14.72 -17.30
CA SER A 138 3.97 14.07 -17.78
C SER A 138 4.13 12.56 -17.92
N SER A 139 4.79 11.93 -16.95
CA SER A 139 5.06 10.51 -17.02
C SER A 139 5.00 9.80 -15.66
N ILE A 140 4.79 8.49 -15.73
CA ILE A 140 4.86 7.57 -14.61
C ILE A 140 5.88 6.49 -14.93
N VAL A 141 6.64 6.06 -13.93
CA VAL A 141 7.53 4.90 -14.06
C VAL A 141 6.91 3.72 -13.34
N VAL A 142 6.67 2.62 -14.06
CA VAL A 142 6.17 1.37 -13.49
C VAL A 142 7.18 0.27 -13.75
N ASN A 143 7.68 -0.35 -12.68
CA ASN A 143 8.73 -1.37 -12.72
C ASN A 143 9.94 -0.96 -13.58
N GLY A 144 10.32 0.32 -13.53
CA GLY A 144 11.45 0.88 -14.28
C GLY A 144 11.13 1.29 -15.71
N ARG A 145 9.95 0.96 -16.26
CA ARG A 145 9.50 1.40 -17.58
C ARG A 145 8.72 2.70 -17.46
N ARG A 146 9.01 3.68 -18.31
CA ARG A 146 8.36 5.00 -18.32
C ARG A 146 7.16 4.98 -19.28
N TYR A 147 6.04 5.56 -18.83
CA TYR A 147 4.80 5.69 -19.57
C TYR A 147 4.34 7.14 -19.56
N ALA A 148 3.86 7.63 -20.70
CA ALA A 148 3.29 8.97 -20.79
C ALA A 148 1.92 9.03 -20.10
N MET A 149 1.64 10.14 -19.44
CA MET A 149 0.37 10.45 -18.79
C MET A 149 -0.22 11.71 -19.41
N LYS A 150 -1.56 11.74 -19.50
CA LYS A 150 -2.30 12.93 -19.99
C LYS A 150 -3.06 13.67 -18.89
N ASN A 151 -3.21 13.03 -17.73
CA ASN A 151 -4.01 13.49 -16.61
C ASN A 151 -3.39 12.98 -15.31
N ASN A 152 -3.95 13.41 -14.19
CA ASN A 152 -3.53 13.01 -12.85
C ASN A 152 -4.25 11.75 -12.35
N ASN A 153 -5.26 11.26 -13.08
CA ASN A 153 -6.01 10.03 -12.79
C ASN A 153 -5.52 8.89 -13.68
N ILE A 154 -4.77 7.96 -13.09
CA ILE A 154 -4.06 6.92 -13.83
C ILE A 154 -4.74 5.58 -13.59
N GLU A 155 -5.03 4.89 -14.69
CA GLU A 155 -5.38 3.48 -14.67
C GLU A 155 -4.28 2.66 -15.33
N LEU A 156 -3.70 1.75 -14.55
CA LEU A 156 -2.71 0.79 -15.01
C LEU A 156 -3.36 -0.58 -15.08
N TYR A 157 -3.43 -1.15 -16.28
CA TYR A 157 -3.85 -2.52 -16.47
C TYR A 157 -2.66 -3.46 -16.32
N ILE A 158 -2.70 -4.32 -15.31
CA ILE A 158 -1.62 -5.24 -14.95
C ILE A 158 -2.02 -6.67 -15.31
N ASN A 159 -1.10 -7.39 -15.96
CA ASN A 159 -1.24 -8.83 -16.19
C ASN A 159 -0.02 -9.60 -15.68
N TYR A 160 -0.21 -10.56 -14.79
CA TYR A 160 0.83 -11.51 -14.37
C TYR A 160 0.96 -12.64 -15.40
N ASN A 161 2.10 -12.70 -16.09
CA ASN A 161 2.34 -13.74 -17.10
C ASN A 161 2.56 -15.12 -16.48
N ASN A 162 3.22 -15.18 -15.32
CA ASN A 162 3.37 -16.42 -14.57
C ASN A 162 2.09 -16.74 -13.79
N LYS A 163 1.43 -17.84 -14.16
CA LYS A 163 0.18 -18.31 -13.52
C LYS A 163 0.33 -18.60 -12.03
N ASN A 164 1.55 -18.85 -11.56
CA ASN A 164 1.82 -19.13 -10.14
C ASN A 164 2.10 -17.85 -9.34
N ASP A 165 2.32 -16.70 -9.99
CA ASP A 165 2.53 -15.44 -9.29
C ASP A 165 1.20 -14.96 -8.71
N LEU A 166 1.04 -15.06 -7.39
CA LEU A 166 -0.13 -14.58 -6.66
C LEU A 166 0.10 -13.23 -5.99
N PHE A 167 1.35 -12.73 -5.95
CA PHE A 167 1.72 -11.62 -5.07
C PHE A 167 3.00 -10.88 -5.51
N LYS A 168 3.07 -10.51 -6.79
CA LYS A 168 4.24 -9.83 -7.34
C LYS A 168 4.18 -8.32 -7.06
N PRO A 169 5.30 -7.67 -6.66
CA PRO A 169 5.31 -6.22 -6.47
C PRO A 169 5.16 -5.48 -7.80
N ILE A 170 4.38 -4.41 -7.77
CA ILE A 170 4.32 -3.37 -8.81
C ILE A 170 4.88 -2.09 -8.19
N LYS A 171 6.10 -1.74 -8.58
CA LYS A 171 6.73 -0.48 -8.16
C LYS A 171 6.26 0.63 -9.08
N ILE A 172 5.65 1.65 -8.51
CA ILE A 172 5.16 2.83 -9.22
C ILE A 172 5.93 4.05 -8.69
N GLN A 173 6.36 4.94 -9.59
CA GLN A 173 7.01 6.20 -9.26
C GLN A 173 6.41 7.33 -10.10
N ALA A 174 5.93 8.37 -9.44
CA ALA A 174 5.40 9.60 -10.02
C ALA A 174 5.38 10.66 -8.91
N SER A 175 5.47 11.94 -9.25
CA SER A 175 5.40 13.02 -8.25
C SER A 175 4.03 13.03 -7.54
N GLY A 176 4.04 12.97 -6.21
CA GLY A 176 2.85 13.18 -5.39
C GLY A 176 1.71 12.18 -5.61
N ILE A 177 1.97 10.87 -5.58
CA ILE A 177 0.94 9.82 -5.63
C ILE A 177 0.12 9.85 -4.34
N ASP A 178 -1.21 9.94 -4.45
CA ASP A 178 -2.13 9.83 -3.32
C ASP A 178 -2.29 8.37 -2.89
N VAL A 179 -1.43 7.92 -1.98
CA VAL A 179 -1.33 6.53 -1.53
C VAL A 179 -2.61 6.06 -0.85
N LYS A 180 -3.31 6.96 -0.15
CA LYS A 180 -4.57 6.67 0.56
C LYS A 180 -5.67 6.24 -0.40
N ASN A 181 -5.71 6.82 -1.59
CA ASN A 181 -6.79 6.62 -2.57
C ASN A 181 -6.44 5.63 -3.70
N ILE A 182 -5.33 4.89 -3.56
CA ILE A 182 -5.02 3.77 -4.47
C ILE A 182 -6.09 2.68 -4.33
N ALA A 183 -6.60 2.20 -5.45
CA ALA A 183 -7.56 1.11 -5.53
C ALA A 183 -7.10 0.05 -6.52
N VAL A 184 -7.45 -1.21 -6.24
CA VAL A 184 -7.21 -2.35 -7.12
C VAL A 184 -8.51 -3.11 -7.33
N PHE A 185 -8.83 -3.45 -8.58
CA PHE A 185 -10.05 -4.18 -8.94
C PHE A 185 -9.77 -5.12 -10.10
N HIS A 186 -10.56 -6.19 -10.16
CA HIS A 186 -10.54 -7.10 -11.29
C HIS A 186 -11.07 -6.40 -12.53
N ASN A 187 -10.33 -6.61 -13.60
CA ASN A 187 -10.61 -6.33 -15.00
C ASN A 187 -12.05 -5.81 -15.26
N SER A 188 -12.20 -4.49 -15.31
CA SER A 188 -13.28 -3.84 -16.05
C SER A 188 -12.74 -3.55 -17.45
N ASN A 189 -13.60 -3.56 -18.47
CA ASN A 189 -13.23 -3.24 -19.86
C ASN A 189 -12.68 -1.79 -19.96
N SER A 190 -11.41 -1.55 -19.64
CA SER A 190 -10.85 -0.20 -19.57
C SER A 190 -9.80 0.07 -20.65
N GLN A 191 -9.64 1.36 -20.96
CA GLN A 191 -8.69 1.90 -21.95
C GLN A 191 -7.36 2.33 -21.30
N GLY A 192 -7.00 1.76 -20.15
CA GLY A 192 -5.80 2.13 -19.39
C GLY A 192 -4.47 1.67 -20.00
N VAL A 193 -3.35 2.09 -19.39
CA VAL A 193 -1.99 1.69 -19.80
C VAL A 193 -1.77 0.21 -19.49
N ARG A 194 -1.48 -0.61 -20.50
CA ARG A 194 -1.24 -2.05 -20.32
C ARG A 194 0.20 -2.33 -19.91
N ILE A 195 0.35 -3.16 -18.89
CA ILE A 195 1.62 -3.53 -18.26
C ILE A 195 1.62 -5.04 -18.07
N GLU A 196 2.55 -5.69 -18.76
CA GLU A 196 2.82 -7.11 -18.60
C GLU A 196 3.98 -7.31 -17.63
N LEU A 197 3.78 -8.20 -16.66
CA LEU A 197 4.79 -8.55 -15.68
C LEU A 197 5.34 -9.93 -15.99
N GLU A 198 6.56 -9.93 -16.53
CA GLU A 198 7.43 -11.11 -16.73
C GLU A 198 7.80 -11.74 -15.40
#